data_AF-A0A3D5VJB5-F1
#
_entry.id   AF-A0A3D5VJB5-F1
#
_cell.length_a   1.000
_cell.length_b   1.000
_cell.length_c   1.000
_cell.angle_alpha   90.00
_cell.angle_beta   90.00
_cell.angle_gamma   90.00
#
_symmetry.space_group_name_H-M   'P 1'
#
loop_
_entity.id
_entity.type
_entity.pdbx_description
1 polymer ?
#
loop_
_entity_poly.entity_id
_entity_poly.type
_entity_poly.pdbx_seq_one_letter_code
_entity_poly.pdbx_strand_id
1 'polypeptide(L)'
;MAAPALADDTELGDGRWFTLYSSENRVLLRTGIRIHVGDRFLDSDNCLYQVYKIDEVRLQAWARQVEDEGTWAAVGTQGLPGADNKKIAVYHTHSGESYLPSDGVDSTDQSQGGVYKVGAELSKRIEKYDEIEVTHCQETFFPYSGSYRRSRTAAASLVGAGELDAI
;
A
#
# COMPACT_ATOMS: atom_id res chain seq x y z
N MET A 1 -23.48 -15.19 -14.25
CA MET A 1 -22.70 -15.60 -13.08
C MET A 1 -21.32 -15.99 -13.57
N ALA A 2 -20.29 -15.18 -13.32
CA ALA A 2 -18.93 -15.50 -13.70
C ALA A 2 -18.29 -16.33 -12.57
N ALA A 3 -17.73 -17.48 -12.92
CA ALA A 3 -16.95 -18.31 -12.00
C ALA A 3 -15.69 -17.55 -11.53
N PRO A 4 -15.15 -17.83 -10.34
CA PRO A 4 -13.86 -17.27 -9.93
C PRO A 4 -12.79 -17.73 -10.92
N ALA A 5 -12.03 -16.78 -11.46
CA ALA A 5 -10.90 -17.07 -12.33
C ALA A 5 -9.84 -17.84 -11.52
N LEU A 6 -9.46 -18.99 -12.06
CA LEU A 6 -8.51 -19.95 -11.52
C LEU A 6 -7.15 -19.30 -11.22
N ALA A 7 -6.62 -19.54 -10.02
CA ALA A 7 -5.27 -19.18 -9.61
C ALA A 7 -4.16 -19.98 -10.34
N ASP A 8 -4.53 -21.00 -11.14
CA ASP A 8 -3.58 -21.96 -11.74
C ASP A 8 -2.72 -21.43 -12.88
N ASP A 9 -3.01 -20.24 -13.45
CA ASP A 9 -2.31 -19.73 -14.63
C ASP A 9 -1.55 -18.41 -14.39
N THR A 10 -1.27 -18.07 -13.13
CA THR A 10 -0.55 -16.83 -12.78
C THR A 10 0.96 -17.02 -12.77
N GLU A 11 1.44 -18.22 -12.43
CA GLU A 11 2.85 -18.54 -12.32
C GLU A 11 3.38 -19.31 -13.53
N LEU A 12 4.65 -19.10 -13.86
CA LEU A 12 5.37 -19.79 -14.94
C LEU A 12 5.61 -21.28 -14.64
N GLY A 13 5.66 -21.67 -13.35
CA GLY A 13 6.05 -23.01 -12.93
C GLY A 13 7.51 -23.38 -13.22
N ASP A 14 7.90 -24.60 -12.84
CA ASP A 14 9.20 -25.22 -13.16
C ASP A 14 10.44 -24.42 -12.75
N GLY A 15 10.33 -23.59 -11.71
CA GLY A 15 11.43 -22.74 -11.24
C GLY A 15 11.89 -21.68 -12.25
N ARG A 16 11.09 -21.38 -13.28
CA ARG A 16 11.37 -20.33 -14.27
C ARG A 16 10.93 -18.97 -13.73
N TRP A 17 11.58 -17.90 -14.21
CA TRP A 17 11.21 -16.53 -13.84
C TRP A 17 11.37 -15.57 -15.01
N PHE A 18 10.50 -14.56 -15.05
CA PHE A 18 10.73 -13.36 -15.85
C PHE A 18 11.80 -12.49 -15.20
N THR A 19 12.61 -11.82 -16.02
CA THR A 19 13.43 -10.67 -15.60
C THR A 19 12.85 -9.40 -16.22
N LEU A 20 12.41 -8.48 -15.38
CA LEU A 20 11.93 -7.17 -15.77
C LEU A 20 13.07 -6.15 -15.76
N TYR A 21 13.25 -5.43 -16.86
CA TYR A 21 14.27 -4.40 -17.04
C TYR A 21 13.67 -3.00 -17.14
N SER A 22 14.43 -1.99 -16.75
CA SER A 22 14.16 -0.59 -17.09
C SER A 22 14.53 -0.28 -18.54
N SER A 23 14.17 0.91 -19.03
CA SER A 23 14.63 1.45 -20.32
C SER A 23 16.15 1.55 -20.45
N GLU A 24 16.86 1.59 -19.32
CA GLU A 24 18.33 1.65 -19.23
C GLU A 24 18.97 0.25 -19.05
N ASN A 25 18.20 -0.82 -19.20
CA ASN A 25 18.62 -2.21 -18.98
C ASN A 25 19.05 -2.53 -17.53
N ARG A 26 18.60 -1.76 -16.53
CA ARG A 26 18.72 -2.14 -15.11
C ARG A 26 17.66 -3.18 -14.76
N VAL A 27 18.02 -4.22 -14.02
CA VAL A 27 17.03 -5.18 -13.50
C VAL A 27 16.16 -4.51 -12.43
N LEU A 28 14.84 -4.53 -12.64
CA LEU A 28 13.84 -3.99 -11.71
C LEU A 28 13.28 -5.09 -10.79
N LEU A 29 12.94 -6.25 -11.36
CA LEU A 29 12.29 -7.36 -10.66
C LEU A 29 12.66 -8.69 -11.34
N ARG A 30 12.73 -9.76 -10.55
CA ARG A 30 12.64 -11.14 -11.04
C ARG A 30 11.46 -11.83 -10.37
N THR A 31 10.60 -12.47 -11.15
CA THR A 31 9.39 -13.08 -10.61
C THR A 31 9.00 -14.35 -11.37
N GLY A 32 8.49 -15.35 -10.64
CA GLY A 32 7.85 -16.52 -11.23
C GLY A 32 6.46 -16.22 -11.80
N ILE A 33 5.90 -15.03 -11.50
CA ILE A 33 4.61 -14.57 -12.01
C ILE A 33 4.75 -14.17 -13.48
N ARG A 34 3.75 -14.53 -14.30
CA ARG A 34 3.68 -14.09 -15.71
C ARG A 34 3.50 -12.58 -15.79
N ILE A 35 4.33 -11.93 -16.60
CA ILE A 35 4.27 -10.49 -16.86
C ILE A 35 3.49 -10.25 -18.15
N HIS A 36 2.62 -9.24 -18.18
CA HIS A 36 1.87 -8.77 -19.34
C HIS A 36 2.16 -7.30 -19.67
N VAL A 37 1.98 -6.91 -20.94
CA VAL A 37 2.08 -5.50 -21.32
C VAL A 37 0.98 -4.72 -20.61
N GLY A 38 1.36 -3.59 -20.00
CA GLY A 38 0.47 -2.77 -19.17
C GLY A 38 0.61 -3.02 -17.68
N ASP A 39 1.23 -4.13 -17.25
CA ASP A 39 1.52 -4.41 -15.85
C ASP A 39 2.36 -3.29 -15.22
N ARG A 40 2.15 -3.06 -13.93
CA ARG A 40 2.83 -2.01 -13.18
C ARG A 40 3.69 -2.59 -12.07
N PHE A 41 4.89 -2.05 -11.94
CA PHE A 41 5.83 -2.38 -10.87
C PHE A 41 6.20 -1.11 -10.11
N LEU A 42 6.14 -1.17 -8.77
CA LEU A 42 6.55 -0.08 -7.90
C LEU A 42 7.84 -0.51 -7.17
N ASP A 43 8.93 0.23 -7.36
CA ASP A 43 10.20 -0.07 -6.69
C ASP A 43 10.27 0.53 -5.27
N SER A 44 11.37 0.23 -4.57
CA SER A 44 11.63 0.72 -3.20
C SER A 44 11.79 2.23 -3.10
N ASP A 45 12.19 2.88 -4.19
CA ASP A 45 12.35 4.34 -4.29
C ASP A 45 11.04 5.01 -4.68
N ASN A 46 9.93 4.27 -4.63
CA ASN A 46 8.58 4.71 -4.98
C ASN A 46 8.42 5.13 -6.46
N CYS A 47 9.32 4.67 -7.33
CA CYS A 47 9.23 4.89 -8.77
C CYS A 47 8.29 3.84 -9.38
N LEU A 48 7.24 4.32 -10.06
CA LEU A 48 6.29 3.47 -10.77
C LEU A 48 6.80 3.19 -12.18
N TYR A 49 6.79 1.94 -12.59
CA TYR A 49 7.13 1.51 -13.95
C TYR A 49 5.95 0.79 -14.57
N GLN A 50 5.74 0.98 -15.87
CA GLN A 50 4.74 0.26 -16.64
C GLN A 50 5.42 -0.54 -17.76
N VAL A 51 5.11 -1.83 -17.82
CA VAL A 51 5.62 -2.76 -18.83
C VAL A 51 5.10 -2.35 -20.20
N TYR A 52 6.00 -2.17 -21.16
CA TYR A 52 5.66 -1.80 -22.54
C TYR A 52 6.09 -2.85 -23.57
N LYS A 53 6.93 -3.81 -23.18
CA LYS A 53 7.47 -4.83 -24.10
C LYS A 53 7.79 -6.12 -23.35
N ILE A 54 7.53 -7.26 -23.99
CA ILE A 54 7.85 -8.59 -23.47
C ILE A 54 8.52 -9.44 -24.57
N ASP A 55 9.47 -10.26 -24.16
CA ASP A 55 10.04 -11.38 -24.90
C ASP A 55 9.74 -12.66 -24.09
N GLU A 56 8.68 -13.37 -24.48
CA GLU A 56 8.21 -14.57 -23.78
C GLU A 56 9.17 -15.75 -23.95
N VAL A 57 9.94 -15.79 -25.04
CA VAL A 57 10.89 -16.89 -25.30
C VAL A 57 12.09 -16.79 -24.35
N ARG A 58 12.59 -15.57 -24.13
CA ARG A 58 13.71 -15.31 -23.22
C ARG A 58 13.29 -15.05 -21.77
N LEU A 59 11.99 -14.97 -21.51
CA LEU A 59 11.42 -14.56 -20.23
C LEU A 59 11.99 -13.19 -19.77
N GLN A 60 11.96 -12.22 -20.69
CA GLN A 60 12.42 -10.85 -20.44
C GLN A 60 11.30 -9.86 -20.69
N ALA A 61 11.21 -8.81 -19.88
CA ALA A 61 10.27 -7.73 -20.07
C ALA A 61 10.96 -6.38 -19.89
N TRP A 62 10.42 -5.32 -20.48
CA TRP A 62 10.90 -3.96 -20.32
C TRP A 62 9.76 -3.06 -19.87
N ALA A 63 10.05 -2.23 -18.86
CA ALA A 63 9.16 -1.21 -18.36
C ALA A 63 9.82 0.16 -18.45
N ARG A 64 8.98 1.18 -18.68
CA ARG A 64 9.38 2.59 -18.61
C ARG A 64 8.86 3.16 -17.30
N GLN A 65 9.65 4.02 -16.68
CA GLN A 65 9.15 4.79 -15.54
C GLN A 65 7.97 5.64 -16.03
N VAL A 66 6.90 5.65 -15.24
CA VAL A 66 5.76 6.53 -15.43
C VAL A 66 5.90 7.61 -14.36
N GLU A 67 5.96 8.86 -14.79
CA GLU A 67 5.80 9.99 -13.86
C GLU A 67 4.42 9.86 -13.24
N ASP A 68 4.39 9.61 -11.94
CA ASP A 68 3.15 9.71 -11.17
C ASP A 68 2.73 11.18 -11.19
N GLU A 69 1.45 11.48 -11.45
CA GLU A 69 0.85 12.81 -11.25
C GLU A 69 0.87 13.17 -9.76
N GLY A 70 2.07 13.44 -9.25
CA GLY A 70 2.33 13.50 -7.83
C GLY A 70 3.76 13.07 -7.51
N THR A 71 4.75 13.83 -7.98
CA THR A 71 6.07 13.88 -7.35
C THR A 71 5.89 14.46 -5.94
N TRP A 72 5.31 13.69 -5.03
CA TRP A 72 5.26 14.04 -3.63
C TRP A 72 6.66 13.78 -3.10
N ALA A 73 7.40 14.88 -2.87
CA ALA A 73 8.66 14.82 -2.17
C ALA A 73 8.50 13.91 -0.96
N ALA A 74 9.42 12.96 -0.80
CA ALA A 74 9.50 12.19 0.43
C ALA A 74 9.51 13.19 1.58
N VAL A 75 8.38 13.32 2.29
CA VAL A 75 8.35 14.08 3.53
C VAL A 75 9.32 13.35 4.43
N GLY A 76 10.49 13.97 4.64
CA GLY A 76 11.53 13.38 5.45
C GLY A 76 10.92 12.97 6.78
N THR A 77 11.14 11.73 7.17
CA THR A 77 10.79 11.19 8.48
C THR A 77 11.71 11.82 9.53
N GLN A 78 11.54 13.12 9.76
CA GLN A 78 11.83 13.68 11.08
C GLN A 78 10.82 13.01 12.00
N GLY A 79 11.30 12.26 13.00
CA GLY A 79 10.43 11.72 14.03
C GLY A 79 9.64 12.84 14.69
N LEU A 80 8.50 12.50 15.30
CA LEU A 80 7.76 13.48 16.09
C LEU A 80 8.70 14.02 17.17
N PRO A 81 8.77 15.35 17.37
CA PRO A 81 9.64 15.93 18.38
C PRO A 81 9.27 15.50 19.81
N GLY A 82 8.09 14.90 20.01
CA GLY A 82 7.50 14.61 21.31
C GLY A 82 7.05 15.93 21.95
N ALA A 83 5.75 16.12 22.08
CA ALA A 83 5.18 17.37 22.56
C ALA A 83 4.62 17.25 24.00
N ASP A 84 4.64 16.05 24.59
CA ASP A 84 4.03 15.69 25.88
C ASP A 84 2.58 16.14 26.00
N ASN A 85 1.87 16.12 24.87
CA ASN A 85 0.49 16.58 24.78
C ASN A 85 -0.53 15.48 25.06
N LYS A 86 -0.05 14.24 25.27
CA LYS A 86 -0.84 13.02 25.38
C LYS A 86 -1.74 12.82 24.16
N LYS A 87 -1.25 13.15 22.96
CA LYS A 87 -2.02 12.98 21.72
C LYS A 87 -1.37 11.96 20.81
N ILE A 88 -2.17 11.01 20.36
CA ILE A 88 -1.74 9.94 19.45
C ILE A 88 -2.64 9.96 18.24
N ALA A 89 -2.10 9.73 17.05
CA ALA A 89 -2.89 9.44 15.88
C ALA A 89 -2.84 7.95 15.54
N VAL A 90 -3.91 7.43 14.96
CA VAL A 90 -3.95 6.06 14.42
C VAL A 90 -4.42 6.16 12.98
N TYR A 91 -3.69 5.58 12.04
CA TYR A 91 -4.05 5.53 10.63
C TYR A 91 -3.80 4.14 10.05
N HIS A 92 -4.39 3.88 8.88
CA HIS A 92 -4.29 2.58 8.21
C HIS A 92 -3.53 2.75 6.89
N THR A 93 -2.62 1.84 6.56
CA THR A 93 -1.81 1.93 5.32
C THR A 93 -2.65 1.63 4.08
N HIS A 94 -3.68 0.79 4.24
CA HIS A 94 -4.71 0.45 3.25
C HIS A 94 -6.05 0.20 3.93
N SER A 95 -7.13 0.17 3.15
CA SER A 95 -8.48 0.19 3.71
C SER A 95 -9.28 -1.09 3.60
N GLY A 96 -8.77 -2.12 2.92
CA GLY A 96 -9.55 -3.29 2.54
C GLY A 96 -9.51 -4.48 3.48
N GLU A 97 -8.57 -4.51 4.43
CA GLU A 97 -8.35 -5.67 5.29
C GLU A 97 -9.57 -6.01 6.15
N SER A 98 -10.10 -7.22 5.95
CA SER A 98 -11.34 -7.71 6.56
C SER A 98 -11.17 -9.16 7.02
N TYR A 99 -12.08 -9.65 7.87
CA TYR A 99 -11.90 -10.94 8.52
C TYR A 99 -13.10 -11.86 8.34
N LEU A 100 -12.83 -13.12 7.96
CA LEU A 100 -13.80 -14.21 8.07
C LEU A 100 -13.76 -14.84 9.46
N PRO A 101 -14.91 -15.23 10.05
CA PRO A 101 -16.26 -15.09 9.53
C PRO A 101 -16.95 -13.74 9.84
N SER A 102 -16.34 -12.88 10.67
CA SER A 102 -17.00 -11.71 11.27
C SER A 102 -17.47 -10.64 10.27
N ASP A 103 -16.70 -10.39 9.21
CA ASP A 103 -17.00 -9.39 8.18
C ASP A 103 -17.56 -10.02 6.89
N GLY A 104 -17.63 -11.35 6.81
CA GLY A 104 -18.16 -12.09 5.66
C GLY A 104 -17.25 -12.13 4.43
N VAL A 105 -16.14 -11.38 4.43
CA VAL A 105 -15.08 -11.38 3.42
C VAL A 105 -13.71 -11.23 4.08
N ASP A 106 -12.65 -11.70 3.42
CA ASP A 106 -11.25 -11.53 3.84
C ASP A 106 -10.63 -10.22 3.30
N SER A 107 -11.24 -9.59 2.29
CA SER A 107 -10.84 -8.29 1.77
C SER A 107 -12.01 -7.57 1.06
N THR A 108 -11.96 -6.24 1.02
CA THR A 108 -12.92 -5.39 0.29
C THR A 108 -12.21 -4.20 -0.35
N ASP A 109 -12.69 -3.76 -1.51
CA ASP A 109 -12.24 -2.51 -2.17
C ASP A 109 -13.34 -1.44 -2.24
N GLN A 110 -14.49 -1.71 -1.60
CA GLN A 110 -15.70 -0.90 -1.74
C GLN A 110 -16.08 -0.15 -0.46
N SER A 111 -15.59 -0.62 0.69
CA SER A 111 -15.92 -0.10 2.01
C SER A 111 -14.73 -0.22 2.95
N GLN A 112 -14.76 0.48 4.08
CA GLN A 112 -13.79 0.21 5.15
C GLN A 112 -13.83 -1.26 5.54
N GLY A 113 -12.67 -1.91 5.54
CA GLY A 113 -12.50 -3.27 6.03
C GLY A 113 -12.60 -3.35 7.54
N GLY A 114 -12.70 -4.58 8.05
CA GLY A 114 -12.76 -4.89 9.48
C GLY A 114 -11.62 -4.27 10.31
N VAL A 115 -10.46 -4.01 9.70
CA VAL A 115 -9.31 -3.36 10.35
C VAL A 115 -9.63 -1.99 10.98
N TYR A 116 -10.60 -1.24 10.44
CA TYR A 116 -11.04 0.02 11.06
C TYR A 116 -11.77 -0.21 12.39
N LYS A 117 -12.52 -1.30 12.53
CA LYS A 117 -13.16 -1.68 13.80
C LYS A 117 -12.10 -2.02 14.84
N VAL A 118 -11.03 -2.70 14.42
CA VAL A 118 -9.85 -2.99 15.28
C VAL A 118 -9.18 -1.69 15.72
N GLY A 119 -8.95 -0.76 14.78
CA GLY A 119 -8.39 0.56 15.10
C GLY A 119 -9.27 1.38 16.07
N ALA A 120 -10.60 1.29 15.93
CA ALA A 120 -11.53 1.96 16.83
C ALA A 120 -11.48 1.36 18.25
N GLU A 121 -11.44 0.03 18.39
CA GLU A 121 -11.31 -0.61 19.71
C GLU A 121 -9.94 -0.35 20.34
N LEU A 122 -8.86 -0.31 19.55
CA LEU A 122 -7.54 0.10 20.01
C LEU A 122 -7.58 1.53 20.56
N SER A 123 -8.15 2.47 19.80
CA SER A 123 -8.27 3.89 20.18
C SER A 123 -9.04 4.03 21.49
N LYS A 124 -10.22 3.41 21.58
CA LYS A 124 -11.03 3.39 22.82
C LYS A 124 -10.29 2.78 24.00
N ARG A 125 -9.40 1.81 23.77
CA ARG A 125 -8.63 1.16 24.83
C ARG A 125 -7.52 2.07 25.32
N ILE A 126 -6.85 2.78 24.43
CA ILE A 126 -5.82 3.78 24.76
C ILE A 126 -6.44 4.92 25.54
N GLU A 127 -7.53 5.53 25.06
CA GLU A 127 -8.19 6.66 25.73
C GLU A 127 -8.70 6.36 27.15
N LYS A 128 -8.88 5.08 27.49
CA LYS A 128 -9.26 4.65 28.85
C LYS A 128 -8.13 4.76 29.87
N TYR A 129 -6.88 4.78 29.43
CA TYR A 129 -5.71 4.84 30.29
C TYR A 129 -4.95 6.14 29.97
N ASP A 130 -4.75 6.99 30.98
CA ASP A 130 -3.79 8.11 30.96
C ASP A 130 -4.14 9.43 30.23
N GLU A 131 -5.41 9.86 30.19
CA GLU A 131 -5.81 11.15 29.56
C GLU A 131 -5.25 11.33 28.14
N ILE A 132 -5.06 10.22 27.41
CA ILE A 132 -4.54 10.23 26.05
C ILE A 132 -5.70 10.49 25.09
N GLU A 133 -5.55 11.49 24.23
CA GLU A 133 -6.47 11.78 23.13
C GLU A 133 -6.03 11.03 21.87
N VAL A 134 -6.93 10.25 21.25
CA VAL A 134 -6.61 9.49 20.04
C VAL A 134 -7.34 10.03 18.82
N THR A 135 -6.59 10.55 17.85
CA THR A 135 -7.11 10.90 16.53
C THR A 135 -7.06 9.67 15.61
N HIS A 136 -8.16 8.91 15.53
CA HIS A 136 -8.25 7.78 14.59
C HIS A 136 -8.71 8.26 13.20
N CYS A 137 -7.79 8.27 12.24
CA CYS A 137 -8.05 8.59 10.84
C CYS A 137 -9.01 7.57 10.20
N GLN A 138 -10.17 8.07 9.76
CA GLN A 138 -11.21 7.28 9.09
C GLN A 138 -11.16 7.35 7.56
N GLU A 139 -10.20 8.09 6.98
CA GLU A 139 -10.06 8.21 5.54
C GLU A 139 -9.85 6.84 4.90
N THR A 140 -10.49 6.59 3.77
CA THR A 140 -10.27 5.40 2.96
C THR A 140 -9.25 5.69 1.86
N PHE A 141 -8.30 4.78 1.70
CA PHE A 141 -7.19 4.90 0.76
C PHE A 141 -7.39 4.03 -0.48
N PHE A 142 -8.64 3.81 -0.90
CA PHE A 142 -8.97 3.12 -2.13
C PHE A 142 -8.67 3.97 -3.38
N PRO A 143 -8.47 3.35 -4.56
CA PRO A 143 -8.36 1.90 -4.81
C PRO A 143 -7.11 1.30 -4.13
N TYR A 144 -7.01 -0.03 -3.92
CA TYR A 144 -5.84 -0.60 -3.22
C TYR A 144 -4.49 -0.15 -3.83
N SER A 145 -4.43 -0.01 -5.15
CA SER A 145 -3.26 0.56 -5.84
C SER A 145 -3.00 2.01 -5.41
N GLY A 146 -1.80 2.26 -4.88
CA GLY A 146 -1.40 3.58 -4.39
C GLY A 146 -1.94 3.93 -2.99
N SER A 147 -2.57 2.99 -2.29
CA SER A 147 -3.05 3.18 -0.91
C SER A 147 -1.94 3.68 0.02
N TYR A 148 -0.77 3.04 -0.02
CA TYR A 148 0.43 3.44 0.74
C TYR A 148 0.88 4.88 0.48
N ARG A 149 0.70 5.39 -0.75
CA ARG A 149 1.06 6.77 -1.08
C ARG A 149 0.07 7.74 -0.44
N ARG A 150 -1.23 7.48 -0.58
CA ARG A 150 -2.28 8.31 0.03
C ARG A 150 -2.24 8.30 1.56
N SER A 151 -2.05 7.12 2.16
CA SER A 151 -1.94 6.99 3.61
C SER A 151 -0.71 7.69 4.18
N ARG A 152 0.40 7.73 3.43
CA ARG A 152 1.57 8.55 3.78
C ARG A 152 1.26 10.05 3.79
N THR A 153 0.49 10.55 2.82
CA THR A 153 0.03 11.95 2.79
C THR A 153 -0.89 12.28 3.96
N ALA A 154 -1.80 11.36 4.30
CA ALA A 154 -2.65 11.50 5.48
C ALA A 154 -1.81 11.52 6.77
N ALA A 155 -0.83 10.63 6.92
CA ALA A 155 0.10 10.63 8.05
C ALA A 155 0.88 11.95 8.15
N ALA A 156 1.41 12.46 7.04
CA ALA A 156 2.11 13.75 7.02
C ALA A 156 1.18 14.92 7.41
N SER A 157 -0.08 14.88 6.98
CA SER A 157 -1.09 15.87 7.37
C SER A 157 -1.43 15.80 8.87
N LEU A 158 -1.54 14.59 9.43
CA LEU A 158 -1.77 14.37 10.86
C LEU A 158 -0.60 14.89 11.71
N VAL A 159 0.64 14.66 11.26
CA VAL A 159 1.85 15.21 11.90
C VAL A 159 1.88 16.75 11.79
N GLY A 160 1.57 17.29 10.61
CA GLY A 160 1.60 18.73 10.32
C GLY A 160 0.52 19.55 11.03
N ALA A 161 -0.59 18.91 11.45
CA ALA A 161 -1.60 19.53 12.30
C ALA A 161 -1.03 19.95 13.67
N GLY A 162 0.14 19.42 14.04
CA GLY A 162 0.85 19.72 15.29
C GLY A 162 0.17 19.04 16.48
N GLU A 163 0.97 18.71 17.49
CA GLU A 163 0.57 18.19 18.80
C GLU A 163 0.69 16.67 19.03
N LEU A 164 1.04 15.85 18.03
CA LEU A 164 1.17 14.41 18.24
C LEU A 164 2.47 14.01 18.96
N ASP A 165 2.34 13.10 19.91
CA ASP A 165 3.44 12.38 20.56
C ASP A 165 3.77 11.07 19.85
N ALA A 166 2.78 10.44 19.22
CA ALA A 166 2.93 9.22 18.43
C ALA A 166 1.91 9.14 17.28
N ILE A 167 2.25 8.36 16.24
CA ILE A 167 1.38 7.99 15.12
C ILE A 167 1.75 6.61 14.55
#